data_AF-A0A4Q3C666-F1
#
_entry.id   AF-A0A4Q3C666-F1
#
_cell.length_a   1.000
_cell.length_b   1.000
_cell.length_c   1.000
_cell.angle_alpha   90.00
_cell.angle_beta   90.00
_cell.angle_gamma   90.00
#
_symmetry.space_group_name_H-M   'P 1'
#
loop_
_entity.id
_entity.type
_entity.pdbx_description
1 polymer ?
#
loop_
_entity_poly.entity_id
_entity_poly.type
_entity_poly.pdbx_seq_one_letter_code
_entity_poly.pdbx_strand_id
1 'polypeptide(L)' 'YKVWPFDKRFHLLLNVAVGGDWGGAQGIDNSTFPNAMEVDYVRVYKMIEK' A
#
# COMPACT_ATOMS: atom_id res chain seq x y z
N TYR A 1 25.53 2.04 9.51
CA TYR A 1 25.21 0.69 9.02
C TYR A 1 24.59 0.80 7.63
N LYS A 2 25.31 0.41 6.58
CA LYS A 2 24.74 0.25 5.22
C LYS A 2 24.37 -1.21 5.06
N VAL A 3 23.17 -1.58 5.51
CA VAL A 3 22.61 -2.91 5.23
C VAL A 3 21.58 -2.76 4.12
N TRP A 4 21.60 -3.69 3.17
CA TRP A 4 20.61 -3.74 2.09
C TRP A 4 19.41 -4.56 2.57
N PRO A 5 18.21 -3.97 2.77
CA PRO A 5 17.10 -4.68 3.42
C PRO A 5 16.22 -5.50 2.46
N PHE A 6 16.47 -5.41 1.15
CA PHE A 6 15.66 -6.04 0.10
C PHE A 6 16.24 -7.38 -0.39
N ASP A 7 16.88 -8.13 0.52
CA ASP A 7 17.51 -9.43 0.29
C ASP A 7 16.75 -10.59 0.98
N LYS A 8 15.54 -10.33 1.47
CA LYS A 8 14.68 -11.30 2.15
C LYS A 8 13.27 -11.32 1.56
N ARG A 9 12.45 -12.27 2.01
CA ARG A 9 11.05 -12.36 1.59
C ARG A 9 10.22 -11.23 2.21
N PHE A 10 9.36 -10.65 1.40
CA PHE A 10 8.34 -9.68 1.80
C PHE A 10 6.94 -10.18 1.43
N HIS A 11 5.93 -9.53 1.98
CA HIS A 11 4.52 -9.72 1.65
C HIS A 11 3.91 -8.41 1.17
N LEU A 12 2.80 -8.48 0.44
CA LEU A 12 2.06 -7.31 0.02
C LEU A 12 1.13 -6.84 1.15
N LEU A 13 0.97 -5.53 1.27
CA LEU A 13 -0.02 -4.89 2.13
C LEU A 13 -0.88 -3.99 1.25
N LEU A 14 -2.20 -4.13 1.38
CA LEU A 14 -3.18 -3.30 0.70
C LEU A 14 -4.12 -2.74 1.77
N ASN A 15 -4.24 -1.42 1.85
CA ASN A 15 -5.08 -0.76 2.85
C ASN A 15 -5.67 0.55 2.29
N VAL A 16 -6.81 0.96 2.85
CA VAL A 16 -7.37 2.31 2.70
C VAL A 16 -7.20 3.01 4.03
N ALA A 17 -6.20 3.87 4.14
CA ALA A 17 -6.00 4.69 5.34
C ALA A 17 -6.99 5.86 5.36
N VAL A 18 -7.44 6.24 6.56
CA VAL A 18 -8.29 7.40 6.79
C VAL A 18 -7.61 8.29 7.83
N GLY A 19 -7.24 9.51 7.45
CA GLY A 19 -6.56 10.44 8.34
C GLY A 19 -5.08 10.13 8.57
N GLY A 20 -4.64 10.29 9.83
CA GLY A 20 -3.22 10.24 10.22
C GLY A 20 -2.48 11.54 9.91
N ASP A 21 -1.24 11.67 10.41
CA ASP A 21 -0.43 12.90 10.26
C ASP A 21 -0.24 13.30 8.79
N TRP A 22 -0.20 12.30 7.90
CA TRP A 22 -0.05 12.53 6.46
C TRP A 22 -1.39 12.52 5.71
N GLY A 23 -2.20 11.46 5.84
CA GLY A 23 -3.46 11.31 5.09
C GLY A 23 -4.57 12.23 5.57
N GLY A 24 -4.47 12.78 6.79
CA GLY A 24 -5.39 13.73 7.38
C GLY A 24 -4.78 15.12 7.59
N ALA A 25 -3.67 15.45 6.90
CA ALA A 25 -3.00 16.74 7.04
C ALA A 25 -3.93 17.94 6.76
N GLN A 26 -5.04 17.73 6.04
CA GLN A 26 -6.08 18.73 5.76
C GLN A 26 -7.44 18.39 6.42
N GLY A 27 -7.43 17.52 7.42
CA GLY A 27 -8.64 16.97 8.03
C GLY A 27 -9.22 15.78 7.24
N ILE A 28 -10.38 15.29 7.70
CA ILE A 28 -11.12 14.17 7.10
C ILE A 28 -12.50 14.68 6.70
N ASP A 29 -12.86 14.55 5.43
CA ASP A 29 -14.19 14.91 4.94
C ASP A 29 -15.18 13.74 5.10
N ASN A 30 -16.03 13.86 6.12
CA ASN A 30 -17.03 12.83 6.44
C ASN A 30 -18.12 12.67 5.38
N SER A 31 -18.29 13.64 4.46
CA SER A 31 -19.30 13.53 3.40
C SER A 31 -18.91 12.55 2.30
N THR A 32 -17.64 12.16 2.23
CA THR A 32 -17.10 11.30 1.17
C THR A 32 -17.25 9.81 1.44
N PHE A 33 -17.76 9.42 2.61
CA PHE A 33 -17.93 8.00 2.96
C PHE A 33 -19.24 7.43 2.39
N PRO A 34 -19.24 6.13 2.01
CA PRO A 34 -18.14 5.17 2.09
C PRO A 34 -17.14 5.26 0.91
N ASN A 35 -15.90 4.88 1.16
CA ASN A 35 -14.84 4.75 0.15
C ASN A 35 -14.46 3.27 -0.02
N ALA A 36 -14.11 2.86 -1.25
CA ALA A 36 -13.73 1.49 -1.57
C ALA A 36 -12.46 1.43 -2.43
N MET A 37 -11.64 0.42 -2.20
CA MET A 37 -10.53 0.04 -3.07
C MET A 37 -10.90 -1.29 -3.74
N GLU A 38 -11.26 -1.22 -5.01
CA GLU A 38 -11.64 -2.39 -5.81
C GLU A 38 -10.40 -3.01 -6.46
N VAL A 39 -10.12 -4.27 -6.15
CA VAL A 39 -8.96 -4.99 -6.66
C VAL A 39 -9.44 -6.25 -7.36
N ASP A 40 -9.38 -6.25 -8.70
CA ASP A 40 -9.76 -7.40 -9.52
C ASP A 40 -8.72 -8.54 -9.43
N TYR A 41 -7.42 -8.22 -9.47
CA TYR A 41 -6.37 -9.21 -9.26
C TYR A 41 -5.07 -8.62 -8.70
N VAL A 42 -4.36 -9.47 -7.96
CA VAL A 42 -2.95 -9.29 -7.61
C VAL A 42 -2.16 -10.43 -8.22
N ARG A 43 -1.20 -10.12 -9.08
CA ARG A 43 -0.35 -11.12 -9.75
C ARG A 43 1.11 -10.77 -9.49
N VAL A 44 1.86 -11.73 -8.97
CA VAL A 44 3.29 -11.59 -8.69
C VAL A 44 4.04 -12.66 -9.47
N TYR A 45 5.02 -12.23 -10.26
CA TYR A 45 5.84 -13.11 -11.06
C TYR A 45 7.30 -12.98 -10.63
N LYS A 46 8.04 -14.08 -10.72
CA LYS A 46 9.50 -14.02 -10.61
C LYS A 46 10.07 -13.54 -11.95
N MET A 47 11.13 -12.75 -11.87
CA MET A 47 11.94 -12.42 -13.04
C MET A 47 12.48 -13.73 -13.63
N ILE A 48 12.25 -13.93 -14.92
CA ILE A 48 12.84 -15.03 -15.68
C ILE A 48 14.03 -14.42 -16.43
N GLU A 49 15.23 -14.95 -16.19
CA GLU A 49 16.44 -14.50 -16.89
C GLU A 49 16.28 -14.76 -18.40
N LYS A 50 16.82 -13.84 -19.22
CA LYS A 50 16.77 -13.93 -20.68
C LYS A 50 17.84 -14.85 -21.22
#